data_AF-A0A328LMS8-F1
#
_entry.id   AF-A0A328LMS8-F1
#
_cell.length_a   1.000
_cell.length_b   1.000
_cell.length_c   1.000
_cell.angle_alpha   90.00
_cell.angle_beta   90.00
_cell.angle_gamma   90.00
#
_symmetry.space_group_name_H-M   'P 1'
#
loop_
_entity.id
_entity.type
_entity.pdbx_description
1 polymer ?
#
loop_
_entity_poly.entity_id
_entity_poly.type
_entity_poly.pdbx_seq_one_letter_code
_entity_poly.pdbx_strand_id
1 'polypeptide(L)' 'MKVLITMAGRGQRFLNKGFTIPKYMINAHNKSLFYWSISSLKDFFEYEFIFMAVKEHDCVNFIKR' A
#
# COMPACT_ATOMS: atom_id res chain seq x y z
N MET A 1 -7.02 -15.95 12.12
CA MET A 1 -6.04 -15.85 11.01
C MET A 1 -5.52 -14.42 10.95
N LYS A 2 -4.32 -14.19 10.39
CA LYS A 2 -3.77 -12.85 10.18
C LYS A 2 -3.39 -12.65 8.72
N VAL A 3 -3.59 -11.45 8.18
CA VAL A 3 -3.23 -11.08 6.81
C VAL A 3 -2.01 -10.16 6.86
N LEU A 4 -0.86 -10.64 6.37
CA LEU A 4 0.37 -9.85 6.32
C LEU A 4 0.52 -9.16 4.96
N ILE A 5 0.51 -7.83 4.95
CA ILE A 5 0.72 -7.00 3.77
C ILE A 5 2.14 -6.42 3.79
N THR A 6 2.97 -6.86 2.85
CA THR A 6 4.35 -6.34 2.71
C THR A 6 4.38 -5.15 1.75
N MET A 7 4.67 -3.98 2.29
CA MET A 7 4.77 -2.72 1.55
C MET A 7 6.12 -2.02 1.76
N ALA A 8 7.12 -2.75 2.27
CA ALA A 8 8.48 -2.29 2.49
C ALA A 8 9.33 -2.17 1.19
N GLY A 9 8.75 -2.48 0.03
CA GLY A 9 9.49 -2.42 -1.24
C GLY A 9 9.71 -0.98 -1.74
N ARG A 10 10.95 -0.64 -2.10
CA ARG A 10 11.34 0.69 -2.65
C ARG A 10 10.63 1.10 -3.95
N GLY A 11 10.05 0.14 -4.68
CA GLY A 11 9.34 0.44 -5.92
C GLY A 11 10.27 0.96 -7.03
N GLN A 12 11.51 0.46 -7.14
CA GLN A 12 12.54 0.95 -8.06
C GLN A 12 12.06 1.12 -9.52
N ARG A 13 11.20 0.21 -10.02
CA ARG A 13 10.62 0.32 -11.37
C ARG A 13 9.77 1.57 -11.57
N PHE A 14 9.10 2.05 -10.51
CA PHE A 14 8.34 3.30 -10.53
C PHE A 14 9.28 4.49 -10.40
N LEU A 15 10.28 4.44 -9.50
CA LEU A 15 11.29 5.49 -9.38
C LEU A 15 12.00 5.74 -10.73
N ASN A 16 12.41 4.67 -11.42
CA ASN A 16 13.05 4.76 -12.74
C ASN A 16 12.15 5.37 -13.82
N LYS A 17 10.83 5.38 -13.63
CA LYS A 17 9.85 6.02 -14.50
C LYS A 17 9.50 7.45 -14.08
N GLY A 18 10.19 8.01 -13.08
CA GLY A 18 10.01 9.38 -12.62
C GLY A 18 8.94 9.57 -11.53
N PHE A 19 8.40 8.49 -10.95
CA PHE A 19 7.50 8.62 -9.81
C PHE A 19 8.27 9.05 -8.55
N THR A 20 7.74 10.04 -7.83
CA THR A 20 8.36 10.61 -6.63
C THR A 20 7.68 10.19 -5.32
N ILE A 21 6.54 9.52 -5.41
CA ILE A 21 5.77 9.04 -4.27
C ILE A 21 5.88 7.52 -4.13
N PRO A 22 5.71 6.96 -2.92
CA PRO A 22 5.65 5.51 -2.72
C PRO A 22 4.60 4.85 -3.62
N LYS A 23 4.93 3.66 -4.16
CA LYS A 23 4.09 2.98 -5.18
C LYS A 23 2.62 2.83 -4.75
N TYR A 24 2.38 2.57 -3.47
CA TYR A 24 1.04 2.31 -2.95
C TYR A 24 0.14 3.57 -2.97
N MET A 25 0.73 4.76 -3.05
CA MET A 25 0.03 6.04 -3.16
C MET A 25 -0.33 6.42 -4.59
N ILE A 26 0.23 5.73 -5.60
CA ILE A 26 -0.04 6.05 -7.01
C ILE A 26 -1.54 5.85 -7.30
N ASN A 27 -2.15 6.84 -7.95
CA ASN A 27 -3.53 6.75 -8.41
C ASN A 27 -3.63 6.03 -9.76
N ALA A 28 -4.55 5.06 -9.83
CA ALA A 28 -4.97 4.38 -11.04
C ALA A 28 -6.50 4.28 -11.01
N HIS A 29 -7.17 4.71 -12.09
CA HIS A 29 -8.64 4.72 -12.16
C HIS A 29 -9.30 5.40 -10.94
N ASN A 30 -8.85 6.62 -10.60
CA ASN A 30 -9.39 7.45 -9.51
C ASN A 30 -9.25 6.88 -8.09
N LYS A 31 -8.46 5.82 -7.89
CA LYS A 31 -8.16 5.24 -6.57
C LYS A 31 -6.68 4.90 -6.46
N SER A 32 -6.15 4.85 -5.25
CA SER A 32 -4.75 4.46 -5.03
C SER A 32 -4.53 2.96 -5.30
N LEU A 33 -3.31 2.58 -5.66
CA LEU A 33 -2.94 1.17 -5.76
C LEU A 33 -3.14 0.43 -4.42
N PHE A 34 -2.97 1.12 -3.30
CA PHE A 34 -3.32 0.59 -1.98
C PHE A 34 -4.80 0.25 -1.88
N TYR A 35 -5.69 1.17 -2.25
CA TYR A 35 -7.14 0.95 -2.21
C TYR A 35 -7.54 -0.28 -3.01
N TRP A 36 -7.05 -0.41 -4.24
CA TRP A 36 -7.33 -1.58 -5.07
C TRP A 36 -6.83 -2.88 -4.43
N SER A 37 -5.63 -2.86 -3.87
CA SER A 37 -5.01 -4.03 -3.22
C SER A 37 -5.79 -4.49 -1.98
N ILE A 38 -6.30 -3.55 -1.17
CA ILE A 38 -7.09 -3.90 0.02
C ILE A 38 -8.52 -4.27 -0.36
N SER A 39 -9.12 -3.59 -1.33
CA SER A 39 -10.48 -3.90 -1.80
C SER A 39 -10.58 -5.30 -2.40
N SER A 40 -9.52 -5.80 -3.06
CA SER A 40 -9.48 -7.18 -3.55
C SER A 40 -9.44 -8.24 -2.42
N LEU A 41 -9.20 -7.83 -1.18
CA LEU A 41 -9.13 -8.69 0.01
C LEU A 41 -10.36 -8.54 0.92
N LYS A 42 -11.47 -8.00 0.39
CA LYS A 42 -12.70 -7.74 1.16
C LYS A 42 -13.21 -8.94 1.97
N ASP A 43 -13.05 -10.15 1.45
CA ASP A 43 -13.52 -11.38 2.08
C ASP A 43 -12.68 -11.76 3.32
N PHE A 44 -11.57 -11.04 3.57
CA PHE A 44 -10.68 -11.23 4.72
C PHE A 44 -10.79 -10.11 5.76
N PHE A 45 -11.70 -9.15 5.61
CA PHE A 45 -11.78 -7.96 6.48
C PHE A 45 -12.16 -8.27 7.95
N GLU A 46 -12.65 -9.47 8.22
CA GLU A 46 -12.87 -9.98 9.58
C GLU A 46 -11.57 -10.37 10.32
N TYR A 47 -10.46 -10.49 9.59
CA TYR A 47 -9.16 -10.85 10.15
C TYR A 47 -8.28 -9.62 10.44
N GLU A 48 -7.31 -9.81 11.31
CA GLU A 48 -6.31 -8.78 11.62
C GLU A 48 -5.34 -8.59 10.45
N PHE A 49 -5.22 -7.35 9.97
CA PHE A 49 -4.24 -6.95 8.96
C PHE A 49 -2.99 -6.39 9.62
N ILE A 50 -1.83 -6.92 9.24
CA ILE A 50 -0.52 -6.43 9.66
C ILE A 50 0.17 -5.83 8.42
N PHE A 51 0.53 -4.55 8.50
CA PHE A 51 1.24 -3.85 7.44
C PHE A 51 2.72 -3.70 7.78
N MET A 52 3.59 -4.30 6.98
CA MET A 52 5.04 -4.14 7.10
C MET A 52 5.53 -3.11 6.09
N ALA A 53 5.90 -1.93 6.57
CA ALA A 53 6.24 -0.77 5.75
C ALA A 53 7.63 -0.21 6.09
N VAL A 54 8.16 0.62 5.18
CA VAL A 54 9.40 1.39 5.37
C VAL A 54 9.09 2.62 6.21
N LYS A 55 9.85 2.87 7.28
CA LYS A 55 9.60 3.95 8.25
C LYS A 55 9.62 5.34 7.58
N GLU A 56 10.46 5.49 6.56
CA GLU A 56 10.74 6.71 5.81
C GLU A 56 9.55 7.18 4.95
N HIS A 57 8.54 6.34 4.71
CA HIS A 57 7.43 6.66 3.83
C HIS A 57 6.18 7.20 4.54
N ASP A 58 6.23 7.49 5.86
CA ASP A 58 5.11 7.95 6.69
C ASP A 58 3.76 7.28 6.36
N CYS A 59 3.80 5.95 6.23
CA CYS A 59 2.67 5.16 5.73
C CYS A 59 1.46 5.20 6.67
N VAL A 60 1.67 5.50 7.95
CA VAL A 60 0.63 5.47 8.99
C VAL A 60 -0.45 6.50 8.68
N ASN A 61 -0.06 7.72 8.33
CA ASN A 61 -0.99 8.80 8.01
C ASN A 61 -1.78 8.52 6.73
N PHE A 62 -1.17 7.82 5.77
CA PHE A 62 -1.84 7.41 4.54
C PHE A 62 -2.85 6.29 4.77
N ILE A 63 -2.51 5.27 5.54
CA ILE A 63 -3.37 4.09 5.75
C ILE A 63 -4.58 4.42 6.65
N LYS A 64 -4.43 5.36 7.59
CA LYS A 64 -5.52 5.76 8.51
C LYS A 64 -6.55 6.72 7.90
N ARG A 65 -6.28 7.28 6.72
CA ARG A 65 -7.19 8.17 5.99
C ARG A 65 -8.24 7.37 5.23
#